data_AF-A0A550HL05-F1
#
_entry.id   AF-A0A550HL05-F1
#
_cell.length_a   1.000
_cell.length_b   1.000
_cell.length_c   1.000
_cell.angle_alpha   90.00
_cell.angle_beta   90.00
_cell.angle_gamma   90.00
#
_symmetry.space_group_name_H-M   'P 1'
#
loop_
_entity.id
_entity.type
_entity.pdbx_description
1 polymer ?
#
loop_
_entity_poly.entity_id
_entity_poly.type
_entity_poly.pdbx_seq_one_letter_code
_entity_poly.pdbx_strand_id
1 'polypeptide(L)'
;MPHPARRPPGPGEVEVAAASRHGRTVRRRLRGPPISARRWQTRSGGNLRSSGKCMTVAGGAIDDRTEIQLSGCNGNGSQRFHLAGTQPMADQPRKCVDVFGGSSGTGAVLWECDGRDNQIWTLR
;
A
#
# COMPACT_ATOMS: atom_id res chain seq x y z
N MET A 1 3.12 -46.00 21.38
CA MET A 1 2.00 -45.28 20.76
C MET A 1 2.19 -43.78 20.98
N PRO A 2 2.87 -43.04 20.09
CA PRO A 2 3.04 -41.59 20.24
C PRO A 2 1.99 -40.82 19.43
N HIS A 3 1.34 -39.85 20.08
CA HIS A 3 0.41 -38.90 19.48
C HIS A 3 1.10 -37.99 18.45
N PRO A 4 0.48 -37.66 17.31
CA PRO A 4 1.04 -36.68 16.39
C PRO A 4 0.94 -35.26 16.98
N ALA A 5 2.09 -34.63 17.18
CA ALA A 5 2.22 -33.22 17.54
C ALA A 5 1.60 -32.34 16.45
N ARG A 6 0.63 -31.51 16.82
CA ARG A 6 0.07 -30.47 15.94
C ARG A 6 1.09 -29.34 15.80
N ARG A 7 1.59 -29.16 14.58
CA ARG A 7 2.49 -28.08 14.16
C ARG A 7 1.77 -26.72 14.29
N PRO A 8 2.41 -25.64 14.79
CA PRO A 8 1.80 -24.32 14.81
C PRO A 8 1.57 -23.80 13.38
N PRO A 9 0.49 -23.04 13.12
CA PRO A 9 0.27 -22.41 11.83
C PRO A 9 1.37 -21.37 11.56
N GLY A 10 1.97 -21.42 10.37
CA GLY A 10 2.92 -20.41 9.90
C GLY A 10 2.26 -19.02 9.75
N PRO A 11 3.06 -17.95 9.56
CA PRO A 11 2.57 -16.58 9.51
C PRO A 11 1.48 -16.44 8.44
N GLY A 12 0.33 -15.94 8.90
CA GLY A 12 -0.96 -15.99 8.24
C GLY A 12 -0.97 -15.34 6.85
N GLU A 13 -1.26 -16.18 5.86
CA GLU A 13 -1.62 -15.79 4.51
C GLU A 13 -3.12 -15.43 4.51
N VAL A 14 -3.45 -14.18 4.16
CA VAL A 14 -4.84 -13.71 4.07
C VAL A 14 -5.05 -13.04 2.72
N GLU A 15 -5.97 -13.57 1.90
CA GLU A 15 -6.30 -13.12 0.54
C GLU A 15 -7.41 -12.05 0.52
N VAL A 16 -7.41 -11.22 -0.52
CA VAL A 16 -8.53 -10.34 -0.91
C VAL A 16 -9.03 -10.76 -2.29
N ALA A 17 -10.32 -11.07 -2.38
CA ALA A 17 -10.98 -11.49 -3.62
C ALA A 17 -11.18 -10.31 -4.59
N ALA A 18 -10.65 -10.43 -5.81
CA ALA A 18 -10.94 -9.51 -6.91
C ALA A 18 -12.00 -10.11 -7.83
N ALA A 19 -13.17 -9.48 -7.95
CA ALA A 19 -14.17 -9.85 -8.97
C ALA A 19 -13.71 -9.34 -10.34
N SER A 20 -13.44 -10.26 -11.27
CA SER A 20 -12.98 -9.97 -12.64
C SER A 20 -14.15 -10.02 -13.62
N ARG A 21 -14.39 -8.95 -14.40
CA ARG A 21 -15.10 -9.04 -15.70
C ARG A 21 -14.49 -8.14 -16.77
N HIS A 22 -14.33 -8.75 -17.93
CA HIS A 22 -13.75 -8.36 -19.22
C HIS A 22 -13.94 -6.90 -19.69
N GLY A 23 -12.85 -6.29 -20.18
CA GLY A 23 -12.89 -5.07 -21.01
C GLY A 23 -11.49 -4.56 -21.38
N ARG A 24 -11.19 -4.44 -22.68
CA ARG A 24 -9.90 -3.98 -23.24
C ARG A 24 -9.61 -2.53 -22.82
N THR A 25 -8.65 -2.31 -21.91
CA THR A 25 -8.07 -0.99 -21.60
C THR A 25 -6.68 -0.87 -22.20
N VAL A 26 -6.37 0.25 -22.85
CA VAL A 26 -5.00 0.60 -23.27
C VAL A 26 -4.14 0.72 -22.02
N ARG A 27 -3.45 -0.37 -21.68
CA ARG A 27 -2.56 -0.44 -20.51
C ARG A 27 -1.32 0.40 -20.81
N ARG A 28 -1.27 1.65 -20.32
CA ARG A 28 0.02 2.21 -19.93
C ARG A 28 0.60 1.18 -18.96
N ARG A 29 1.67 0.47 -19.35
CA ARG A 29 2.23 -0.64 -18.56
C ARG A 29 2.76 -0.10 -17.23
N LEU A 30 1.90 0.05 -16.24
CA LEU A 30 2.31 0.08 -14.84
C LEU A 30 2.79 -1.35 -14.55
N ARG A 31 4.11 -1.54 -14.47
CA ARG A 31 4.69 -2.85 -14.14
C ARG A 31 4.32 -3.19 -12.70
N GLY A 32 3.25 -3.96 -12.53
CA GLY A 32 2.84 -4.60 -11.28
C GLY A 32 1.44 -4.21 -10.82
N PRO A 33 0.90 -4.92 -9.83
CA PRO A 33 -0.44 -4.68 -9.29
C PRO A 33 -0.58 -3.25 -8.76
N PRO A 34 -1.82 -2.70 -8.71
CA PRO A 34 -2.07 -1.39 -8.13
C PRO A 34 -1.48 -1.35 -6.74
N ILE A 35 -1.01 -0.18 -6.33
CA ILE A 35 -0.18 -0.11 -5.14
C ILE A 35 -0.96 -0.56 -3.88
N SER A 36 -2.29 -0.41 -3.87
CA SER A 36 -3.21 -0.93 -2.84
C SER A 36 -3.27 -2.45 -2.74
N ALA A 37 -3.07 -3.16 -3.84
CA ALA A 37 -3.05 -4.61 -3.88
C ALA A 37 -1.65 -5.22 -3.67
N ARG A 38 -0.63 -4.41 -3.40
CA ARG A 38 0.74 -4.88 -3.16
C ARG A 38 0.92 -5.37 -1.73
N ARG A 39 1.86 -6.32 -1.55
CA ARG A 39 2.38 -6.68 -0.23
C ARG A 39 3.27 -5.55 0.28
N TRP A 40 2.89 -4.97 1.42
CA TRP A 40 3.60 -3.90 2.09
C TRP A 40 4.23 -4.39 3.38
N GLN A 41 5.56 -4.37 3.40
CA GLN A 41 6.35 -4.68 4.58
C GLN A 41 6.61 -3.40 5.35
N THR A 42 6.28 -3.41 6.64
CA THR A 42 6.64 -2.33 7.55
C THR A 42 8.11 -2.49 7.97
N ARG A 43 8.88 -1.41 7.99
CA ARG A 43 10.24 -1.40 8.53
C ARG A 43 10.33 -0.45 9.70
N SER A 44 11.12 -0.84 10.71
CA SER A 44 11.58 0.06 11.77
C SER A 44 12.13 1.34 11.14
N GLY A 45 11.54 2.47 11.52
CA GLY A 45 11.74 3.75 10.84
C GLY A 45 10.41 4.34 10.37
N GLY A 46 9.48 3.51 9.84
CA GLY A 46 8.17 3.90 9.29
C GLY A 46 8.11 3.87 7.76
N ASN A 47 9.04 3.18 7.09
CA ASN A 47 9.00 3.04 5.64
C ASN A 47 8.11 1.84 5.29
N LEU A 48 7.21 2.03 4.33
CA LEU A 48 6.43 0.95 3.73
C LEU A 48 7.15 0.46 2.47
N ARG A 49 7.44 -0.84 2.39
CA ARG A 49 8.22 -1.41 1.29
C ARG A 49 7.44 -2.42 0.48
N SER A 50 7.63 -2.39 -0.83
CA SER A 50 7.13 -3.42 -1.75
C SER A 50 8.15 -3.71 -2.84
N SER A 51 8.44 -5.00 -3.07
CA SER A 51 9.45 -5.46 -4.05
C SER A 51 10.82 -4.77 -3.90
N GLY A 52 11.26 -4.54 -2.66
CA GLY A 52 12.54 -3.89 -2.35
C GLY A 52 12.55 -2.36 -2.45
N LYS A 53 11.50 -1.73 -2.99
CA LYS A 53 11.32 -0.26 -3.09
C LYS A 53 10.48 0.29 -1.94
N CYS A 54 10.56 1.60 -1.71
CA CYS A 54 9.81 2.30 -0.68
C CYS A 54 8.60 3.04 -1.30
N MET A 55 7.46 2.97 -0.62
CA MET A 55 6.34 3.89 -0.84
C MET A 55 6.87 5.32 -0.73
N THR A 56 6.52 6.18 -1.68
CA THR A 56 7.09 7.52 -1.80
C THR A 56 6.01 8.49 -2.27
N VAL A 57 5.87 9.62 -1.59
CA VAL A 57 5.09 10.77 -2.08
C VAL A 57 5.87 11.43 -3.22
N ALA A 58 5.29 11.51 -4.42
CA ALA A 58 5.95 12.06 -5.59
C ALA A 58 6.39 13.51 -5.34
N GLY A 59 7.68 13.79 -5.57
CA GLY A 59 8.28 15.11 -5.30
C GLY A 59 8.30 15.54 -3.83
N GLY A 60 7.77 14.73 -2.90
CA GLY A 60 7.51 15.18 -1.53
C GLY A 60 6.46 16.29 -1.43
N ALA A 61 5.57 16.41 -2.43
CA ALA A 61 4.50 17.40 -2.44
C ALA A 61 3.43 17.10 -1.37
N ILE A 62 2.71 18.14 -0.96
CA ILE A 62 1.72 18.08 0.14
C ILE A 62 0.27 18.22 -0.34
N ASP A 63 0.09 18.48 -1.64
CA ASP A 63 -1.22 18.72 -2.23
C ASP A 63 -2.04 17.43 -2.37
N ASP A 64 -3.35 17.57 -2.36
CA ASP A 64 -4.24 16.46 -2.70
C ASP A 64 -3.99 15.98 -4.12
N ARG A 65 -4.21 14.68 -4.33
CA ARG A 65 -3.95 14.00 -5.61
C ARG A 65 -2.48 13.90 -5.97
N THR A 66 -1.56 14.26 -5.06
CA THR A 66 -0.12 13.94 -5.23
C THR A 66 0.06 12.44 -5.35
N GLU A 67 0.74 11.98 -6.40
CA GLU A 67 0.91 10.55 -6.67
C GLU A 67 1.74 9.84 -5.60
N ILE A 68 1.32 8.63 -5.22
CA ILE A 68 2.10 7.70 -4.41
C ILE A 68 2.77 6.67 -5.32
N GLN A 69 4.09 6.64 -5.29
CA GLN A 69 4.92 5.84 -6.19
C GLN A 69 5.88 4.91 -5.44
N LEU A 70 6.55 4.02 -6.19
CA LEU A 70 7.62 3.17 -5.67
C LEU A 70 8.98 3.67 -6.14
N SER A 71 9.76 4.20 -5.21
CA SER A 71 11.12 4.68 -5.47
C SER A 71 12.17 3.89 -4.70
N GLY A 72 13.43 4.06 -5.06
CA GLY A 72 14.55 3.55 -4.27
C GLY A 72 14.47 4.08 -2.83
N CYS A 73 14.72 3.23 -1.86
CA CYS A 73 14.71 3.64 -0.45
C CYS A 73 15.91 4.54 -0.15
N ASN A 74 15.66 5.78 0.24
CA ASN A 74 16.70 6.77 0.56
C ASN A 74 16.52 7.42 1.94
N GLY A 75 15.42 7.13 2.65
CA GLY A 75 15.18 7.61 4.01
C GLY A 75 14.60 9.03 4.08
N ASN A 76 14.29 9.66 2.94
CA ASN A 76 13.69 10.99 2.90
C ASN A 76 12.33 11.04 3.59
N GLY A 77 11.94 12.23 4.05
CA GLY A 77 10.62 12.53 4.63
C GLY A 77 9.44 12.04 3.78
N SER A 78 9.56 12.12 2.45
CA SER A 78 8.56 11.65 1.50
C SER A 78 8.37 10.12 1.46
N GLN A 79 9.23 9.36 2.15
CA GLN A 79 9.14 7.90 2.29
C GLN A 79 8.69 7.47 3.69
N ARG A 80 8.38 8.44 4.55
CA ARG A 80 7.98 8.19 5.93
C ARG A 80 6.46 8.15 6.04
N PHE A 81 5.94 7.05 6.59
CA PHE A 81 4.52 6.85 6.83
C PHE A 81 4.28 6.30 8.24
N HIS A 82 3.31 6.89 8.92
CA HIS A 82 2.69 6.35 10.12
C HIS A 82 1.56 5.41 9.73
N LEU A 83 1.35 4.38 10.56
CA LEU A 83 0.23 3.46 10.41
C LEU A 83 -0.77 3.69 11.53
N ALA A 84 -1.95 4.18 11.17
CA ALA A 84 -3.12 4.13 12.04
C ALA A 84 -3.85 2.79 11.77
N GLY A 85 -3.41 1.74 12.45
CA GLY A 85 -3.84 0.36 12.10
C GLY A 85 -3.34 -0.05 10.72
N THR A 86 -4.26 -0.27 9.79
CA THR A 86 -3.98 -0.62 8.38
C THR A 86 -4.04 0.57 7.43
N GLN A 87 -4.12 1.80 7.94
CA GLN A 87 -4.19 3.04 7.17
C GLN A 87 -2.84 3.76 7.16
N PRO A 88 -2.10 3.79 6.03
CA PRO A 88 -0.90 4.58 5.86
C PRO A 88 -1.19 6.06 5.76
N MET A 89 -0.49 6.82 6.59
CA MET A 89 -0.52 8.28 6.63
C MET A 89 0.90 8.79 6.45
N ALA A 90 1.14 9.68 5.49
CA ALA A 90 2.46 10.31 5.32
C ALA A 90 2.82 11.12 6.57
N ASP A 91 4.05 11.02 7.07
CA ASP A 91 4.46 11.75 8.29
C ASP A 91 4.26 13.27 8.12
N GLN A 92 4.51 13.78 6.91
CA GLN A 92 4.19 15.13 6.46
C GLN A 92 3.64 15.02 5.03
N PRO A 93 2.43 15.55 4.75
CA PRO A 93 1.64 16.50 5.54
C PRO A 93 0.58 15.86 6.47
N ARG A 94 0.73 14.61 6.92
CA ARG A 94 -0.31 13.87 7.71
C ARG A 94 -1.58 13.56 6.92
N LYS A 95 -1.42 13.30 5.63
CA LYS A 95 -2.48 12.84 4.73
C LYS A 95 -2.36 11.35 4.45
N CYS A 96 -3.49 10.73 4.11
CA CYS A 96 -3.62 9.31 3.92
C CYS A 96 -3.33 8.89 2.49
N VAL A 97 -2.88 7.64 2.35
CA VAL A 97 -2.68 7.00 1.06
C VAL A 97 -4.03 6.46 0.59
N ASP A 98 -4.54 7.01 -0.50
CA ASP A 98 -5.89 6.79 -0.99
C ASP A 98 -5.88 6.22 -2.41
N VAL A 99 -6.72 5.23 -2.70
CA VAL A 99 -6.99 4.80 -4.08
C VAL A 99 -8.04 5.72 -4.70
N PHE A 100 -7.58 6.67 -5.52
CA PHE A 100 -8.46 7.67 -6.12
C PHE A 100 -9.61 7.03 -6.89
N GLY A 101 -10.85 7.42 -6.56
CA GLY A 101 -12.07 6.89 -7.17
C GLY A 101 -12.43 5.44 -6.79
N GLY A 102 -11.75 4.86 -5.79
CA GLY A 102 -12.10 3.56 -5.19
C GLY A 102 -12.03 2.33 -6.11
N SER A 103 -11.53 2.50 -7.33
CA SER A 103 -11.53 1.45 -8.36
C SER A 103 -10.19 0.72 -8.41
N SER A 104 -10.21 -0.61 -8.57
CA SER A 104 -8.98 -1.38 -8.72
C SER A 104 -8.25 -0.97 -10.01
N GLY A 105 -6.99 -0.53 -9.88
CA GLY A 105 -6.16 -0.12 -11.02
C GLY A 105 -5.98 1.39 -11.19
N THR A 106 -6.69 2.23 -10.44
CA THR A 106 -6.27 3.63 -10.28
C THR A 106 -5.02 3.71 -9.40
N GLY A 107 -4.16 4.68 -9.73
CA GLY A 107 -2.99 5.00 -8.91
C GLY A 107 -3.43 5.50 -7.55
N ALA A 108 -2.57 5.33 -6.55
CA ALA A 108 -2.85 5.90 -5.25
C ALA A 108 -2.31 7.32 -5.16
N VAL A 109 -2.95 8.10 -4.31
CA VAL A 109 -2.67 9.50 -4.10
C VAL A 109 -2.60 9.83 -2.62
N LEU A 110 -2.05 11.00 -2.35
CA LEU A 110 -2.23 11.70 -1.11
C LEU A 110 -3.64 12.31 -1.06
N TRP A 111 -4.37 12.04 0.02
CA TRP A 111 -5.71 12.58 0.24
C TRP A 111 -5.99 12.79 1.73
N GLU A 112 -6.93 13.67 2.02
CA GLU A 112 -7.43 13.88 3.39
C GLU A 112 -7.86 12.55 4.02
N CYS A 113 -7.48 12.33 5.27
CA CYS A 113 -7.83 11.12 6.00
C CYS A 113 -9.31 11.15 6.36
N ASP A 114 -10.11 10.28 5.75
CA ASP A 114 -11.56 10.20 5.95
C ASP A 114 -12.03 8.82 6.45
N GLY A 115 -11.09 7.87 6.59
CA GLY A 115 -11.34 6.55 7.15
C GLY A 115 -12.10 5.61 6.22
N ARG A 116 -12.25 5.97 4.94
CA ARG A 116 -12.93 5.13 3.95
C ARG A 116 -12.08 3.93 3.55
N ASP A 117 -12.73 2.89 3.05
CA ASP A 117 -12.09 1.62 2.67
C ASP A 117 -10.99 1.80 1.60
N ASN A 118 -11.08 2.81 0.75
CA ASN A 118 -10.05 3.15 -0.24
C ASN A 118 -8.77 3.75 0.37
N GLN A 119 -8.74 3.95 1.69
CA GLN A 119 -7.56 4.36 2.47
C GLN A 119 -7.02 3.22 3.36
N ILE A 120 -7.61 2.03 3.28
CA ILE A 120 -7.22 0.87 4.08
C ILE A 120 -6.38 -0.10 3.25
N TRP A 121 -5.22 -0.48 3.80
CA TRP A 121 -4.19 -1.22 3.07
C TRP A 121 -3.90 -2.56 3.73
N THR A 122 -3.68 -3.57 2.92
CA THR A 122 -3.20 -4.85 3.42
C THR A 122 -1.70 -4.78 3.64
N LEU A 123 -1.30 -4.82 4.91
CA LEU A 123 0.10 -4.89 5.33
C LEU A 123 0.47 -6.36 5.59
N ARG A 124 1.70 -6.76 5.24
CA ARG A 124 2.20 -8.14 5.44
C ARG A 124 3.66 -8.15 5.87
#